data_AF-A0A3M1S8N3-F1
#
_entry.id   AF-A0A3M1S8N3-F1
#
_cell.length_a   1.000
_cell.length_b   1.000
_cell.length_c   1.000
_cell.angle_alpha   90.00
_cell.angle_beta   90.00
_cell.angle_gamma   90.00
#
_symmetry.space_group_name_H-M   'P 1'
#
loop_
_entity.id
_entity.type
_entity.pdbx_description
1 polymer ?
#
loop_
_entity_poly.entity_id
_entity_poly.type
_entity_poly.pdbx_seq_one_letter_code
_entity_poly.pdbx_strand_id
1 'polypeptide(L)'
;RPTRKRSEGKATWPGVKQVYRDVSGGVLRQDAVVLEGEQAAGEPLLVPVISGGRVTRRETLETIRRRCRQQIELLPDDLRHLDRRAEAPVRVSDSIRRLAHELDQRQ
;
A
#
# COMPACT_ATOMS: atom_id res chain seq x y z
N ARG A 1 1.09 -0.51 -20.93
CA ARG A 1 -0.37 -0.83 -20.92
C ARG A 1 -0.66 -1.66 -19.67
N PRO A 2 -1.75 -1.39 -18.93
CA PRO A 2 -2.08 -2.17 -17.74
C PRO A 2 -2.39 -3.62 -18.12
N THR A 3 -1.88 -4.57 -17.34
CA THR A 3 -2.13 -6.01 -17.50
C THR A 3 -2.73 -6.57 -16.21
N ARG A 4 -3.52 -7.65 -16.34
CA ARG A 4 -4.20 -8.28 -15.21
C ARG A 4 -4.10 -9.80 -15.32
N LYS A 5 -3.73 -10.46 -14.22
CA LYS A 5 -3.82 -11.91 -14.06
C LYS A 5 -5.19 -12.26 -13.46
N ARG A 6 -5.85 -13.30 -13.96
CA ARG A 6 -7.24 -13.65 -13.58
C ARG A 6 -7.41 -15.00 -12.88
N SER A 7 -6.39 -15.86 -12.89
CA SER A 7 -6.48 -17.16 -12.22
C SER A 7 -6.81 -16.97 -10.75
N GLU A 8 -7.74 -17.77 -10.25
CA GLU A 8 -8.13 -17.79 -8.84
C GLU A 8 -6.90 -17.96 -7.94
N GLY A 9 -6.83 -17.18 -6.85
CA GLY A 9 -5.65 -17.10 -5.97
C GLY A 9 -4.42 -16.38 -6.56
N LYS A 10 -4.46 -15.92 -7.82
CA LYS A 10 -3.39 -15.17 -8.49
C LYS A 10 -3.91 -13.90 -9.17
N ALA A 11 -5.12 -13.47 -8.83
CA ALA A 11 -5.73 -12.26 -9.38
C ALA A 11 -4.92 -11.03 -8.95
N THR A 12 -4.56 -10.17 -9.90
CA THR A 12 -3.79 -8.95 -9.62
C THR A 12 -4.60 -7.70 -9.90
N TRP A 13 -4.29 -6.61 -9.17
CA TRP A 13 -4.82 -5.29 -9.46
C TRP A 13 -4.04 -4.63 -10.60
N PRO A 14 -4.69 -4.21 -11.70
CA PRO A 14 -4.01 -3.60 -12.84
C PRO A 14 -3.52 -2.19 -12.52
N GLY A 15 -2.68 -1.65 -13.41
CA GLY A 15 -2.17 -0.29 -13.33
C GLY A 15 -0.96 -0.12 -12.42
N VAL A 16 -0.25 0.99 -12.63
CA VAL A 16 0.77 1.51 -11.69
C VAL A 16 0.02 2.07 -10.48
N LYS A 17 0.52 1.78 -9.28
CA LYS A 17 -0.19 2.05 -8.02
C LYS A 17 0.67 2.84 -7.06
N GLN A 18 0.01 3.61 -6.20
CA GLN A 18 0.56 4.20 -4.99
C GLN A 18 -0.22 3.66 -3.78
N VAL A 19 0.39 3.69 -2.60
CA VAL A 19 -0.26 3.37 -1.32
C VAL A 19 -0.17 4.58 -0.42
N TYR A 20 -1.29 4.97 0.19
CA TYR A 20 -1.35 6.04 1.19
C TYR A 20 -1.76 5.47 2.54
N ARG A 21 -1.08 5.87 3.61
CA ARG A 21 -1.39 5.47 4.98
C ARG A 21 -2.05 6.60 5.75
N ASP A 22 -3.30 6.38 6.13
CA ASP A 22 -4.08 7.27 6.98
C ASP A 22 -3.93 6.84 8.44
N VAL A 23 -3.34 7.71 9.26
CA VAL A 23 -3.20 7.56 10.71
C VAL A 23 -4.04 8.64 11.39
N SER A 24 -4.94 8.22 12.26
CA SER A 24 -5.82 9.11 13.00
C SER A 24 -5.77 8.75 14.48
N GLY A 25 -5.65 9.74 15.35
CA GLY A 25 -5.52 9.50 16.80
C GLY A 25 -4.30 8.66 17.21
N GLY A 26 -3.24 8.65 16.39
CA GLY A 26 -2.04 7.85 16.66
C GLY A 26 -2.20 6.36 16.32
N VAL A 27 -3.25 5.97 15.59
CA VAL A 27 -3.49 4.59 15.16
C VAL A 27 -3.71 4.54 13.66
N LEU A 28 -3.20 3.50 13.00
CA LEU A 28 -3.45 3.19 11.60
C LEU A 28 -4.96 3.00 11.41
N ARG A 29 -5.54 3.89 10.63
CA ARG A 29 -6.95 3.85 10.25
C ARG A 29 -7.14 3.03 8.99
N GLN A 30 -6.34 3.29 7.96
CA GLN A 30 -6.46 2.62 6.66
C GLN A 30 -5.20 2.79 5.81
N ASP A 31 -4.86 1.76 5.03
CA ASP A 31 -3.99 1.90 3.86
C ASP A 31 -4.86 1.93 2.59
N ALA A 32 -4.77 3.00 1.81
CA ALA A 32 -5.46 3.15 0.53
C ALA A 32 -4.52 2.82 -0.63
N VAL A 33 -4.87 1.79 -1.41
CA VAL A 33 -4.20 1.44 -2.67
C VAL A 33 -4.93 2.14 -3.81
N VAL A 34 -4.25 3.04 -4.50
CA VAL A 34 -4.80 3.91 -5.54
C VAL A 34 -3.98 3.82 -6.82
N LEU A 35 -4.52 4.28 -7.95
CA LEU A 35 -3.73 4.41 -9.17
C LEU A 35 -2.66 5.50 -8.99
N GLU A 36 -1.54 5.39 -9.72
CA GLU A 36 -0.58 6.48 -9.80
C GLU A 36 -1.27 7.77 -10.29
N GLY A 37 -1.01 8.88 -9.61
CA GLY A 37 -1.63 10.19 -9.88
C GLY A 37 -2.96 10.43 -9.15
N GLU A 38 -3.58 9.39 -8.59
CA GLU A 38 -4.74 9.52 -7.69
C GLU A 38 -4.25 9.92 -6.28
N GLN A 39 -4.88 10.94 -5.69
CA GLN A 39 -4.61 11.35 -4.30
C GLN A 39 -5.54 10.61 -3.34
N ALA A 40 -5.01 10.29 -2.16
CA ALA A 40 -5.78 9.79 -1.04
C ALA A 40 -5.31 10.45 0.26
N ALA A 41 -6.10 10.32 1.33
CA ALA A 41 -5.74 10.83 2.64
C ALA A 41 -4.51 10.11 3.21
N GLY A 42 -3.71 10.84 3.98
CA GLY A 42 -2.54 10.30 4.67
C GLY A 42 -1.24 10.43 3.89
N GLU A 43 -0.24 9.68 4.32
CA GLU A 43 1.13 9.78 3.79
C GLU A 43 1.39 8.75 2.68
N PRO A 44 2.03 9.12 1.55
CA PRO A 44 2.41 8.18 0.52
C PRO A 44 3.53 7.25 1.02
N LEU A 45 3.34 5.94 0.89
CA LEU A 45 4.30 4.94 1.38
C LEU A 45 5.36 4.56 0.35
N LEU A 46 5.05 4.56 -0.94
CA LEU A 46 6.05 4.28 -1.98
C LEU A 46 6.80 5.55 -2.32
N VAL A 47 8.11 5.53 -2.08
CA VAL A 47 9.05 6.62 -2.35
C VAL A 47 10.16 6.15 -3.30
N PRO A 48 10.66 6.99 -4.22
CA PRO A 48 11.75 6.61 -5.10
C PRO A 48 13.04 6.35 -4.31
N VAL A 49 13.56 5.12 -4.39
CA VAL A 49 14.85 4.72 -3.78
C VAL A 49 15.96 4.51 -4.80
N ILE A 50 15.60 4.34 -6.08
CA ILE A 50 16.51 4.30 -7.21
C ILE A 50 15.95 5.22 -8.31
N SER A 51 16.78 6.07 -8.88
CA SER A 51 16.47 6.89 -10.06
C SER A 51 17.68 6.96 -10.97
N GLY A 52 17.49 6.76 -12.28
CA GLY A 52 18.59 6.71 -13.26
C GLY A 52 19.67 5.68 -12.92
N GLY A 53 19.29 4.55 -12.32
CA GLY A 53 20.23 3.50 -11.89
C GLY A 53 21.04 3.82 -10.63
N ARG A 54 20.75 4.91 -9.93
CA ARG A 54 21.46 5.34 -8.72
C ARG A 54 20.54 5.34 -7.51
N VAL A 55 21.08 4.96 -6.35
CA VAL A 55 20.37 5.03 -5.07
C VAL A 55 20.15 6.49 -4.69
N THR A 56 18.89 6.87 -4.43
CA THR A 56 18.48 8.24 -4.10
C THR A 56 18.27 8.46 -2.61
N ARG A 57 18.11 7.39 -1.83
CA ARG A 57 17.89 7.45 -0.38
C ARG A 57 18.71 6.36 0.32
N ARG A 58 19.43 6.75 1.37
CA ARG A 58 20.14 5.85 2.27
C ARG A 58 19.70 6.15 3.69
N GLU A 59 19.36 5.12 4.46
CA GLU A 59 18.97 5.24 5.87
C GLU A 59 19.98 4.47 6.72
N THR A 60 20.29 4.99 7.91
CA THR A 60 21.08 4.25 8.89
C THR A 60 20.23 3.16 9.54
N LEU A 61 20.87 2.12 10.08
CA LEU A 61 20.17 1.07 10.84
C LEU A 61 19.39 1.65 12.02
N GLU A 62 19.92 2.67 12.69
CA GLU A 62 19.23 3.36 13.78
C GLU A 62 17.92 4.01 13.31
N THR A 63 17.96 4.69 12.16
CA THR A 63 16.78 5.33 11.56
C THR A 63 15.72 4.28 11.20
N ILE A 64 16.14 3.17 10.59
CA ILE A 64 15.25 2.05 10.24
C ILE A 64 14.63 1.45 11.51
N ARG A 65 15.43 1.24 12.57
CA ARG A 65 14.95 0.68 13.85
C ARG A 65 13.91 1.57 14.51
N ARG A 66 14.17 2.89 14.57
CA ARG A 66 13.23 3.88 15.12
C ARG A 66 11.93 3.90 14.33
N ARG A 67 12.01 3.96 13.00
CA ARG A 67 10.83 3.92 12.12
C ARG A 67 10.02 2.64 12.31
N CYS A 68 10.68 1.47 12.35
CA CYS A 68 10.00 0.18 12.57
C CYS A 68 9.21 0.17 13.88
N ARG A 69 9.86 0.59 14.99
CA ARG A 69 9.21 0.65 16.30
C ARG A 69 8.00 1.59 16.29
N GLN A 70 8.15 2.79 15.74
CA GLN A 70 7.04 3.75 15.62
C GLN A 70 5.88 3.17 14.81
N GLN A 71 6.16 2.51 13.68
CA GLN A 71 5.10 1.93 12.85
C GLN A 71 4.36 0.78 13.54
N ILE A 72 5.02 -0.01 14.39
CA ILE A 72 4.38 -1.04 15.22
C ILE A 72 3.50 -0.39 16.31
N GLU A 73 3.96 0.70 16.91
CA GLU A 73 3.20 1.47 17.91
C GLU A 73 1.91 2.11 17.32
N LEU A 74 1.88 2.35 16.00
CA LEU A 74 0.70 2.85 15.29
C LEU A 74 -0.30 1.74 14.91
N LEU A 75 0.04 0.46 14.98
CA LEU A 75 -0.90 -0.59 14.58
C LEU A 75 -2.09 -0.68 15.55
N PRO A 76 -3.32 -0.94 15.06
CA PRO A 76 -4.42 -1.44 15.86
C PRO A 76 -4.00 -2.62 16.75
N ASP A 77 -4.56 -2.69 17.96
CA ASP A 77 -4.17 -3.71 18.96
C ASP A 77 -4.29 -5.14 18.42
N ASP A 78 -5.35 -5.43 17.69
CA ASP A 78 -5.60 -6.75 17.09
C ASP A 78 -4.52 -7.14 16.05
N LEU A 79 -3.91 -6.17 15.36
CA LEU A 79 -2.80 -6.38 14.43
C LEU A 79 -1.43 -6.48 15.12
N ARG A 80 -1.34 -6.23 16.44
CA ARG A 80 -0.08 -6.38 17.21
C ARG A 80 0.13 -7.76 17.81
N HIS A 81 -0.89 -8.62 17.80
CA HIS A 81 -0.84 -9.95 18.39
C HIS A 81 -0.48 -11.01 17.34
N LEU A 82 0.47 -11.91 17.67
CA LEU A 82 0.88 -12.99 16.78
C LEU A 82 -0.14 -14.14 16.70
N ASP A 83 -0.88 -14.37 17.78
CA ASP A 83 -1.82 -15.50 17.91
C ASP A 83 -3.24 -15.16 17.40
N ARG A 84 -3.47 -13.91 16.98
CA ARG A 84 -4.77 -13.45 16.49
C ARG A 84 -4.67 -13.13 15.02
N ARG A 85 -5.63 -13.65 14.25
CA ARG A 85 -5.79 -13.27 12.85
C ARG A 85 -6.70 -12.04 12.79
N ALA A 86 -6.12 -10.89 12.48
CA ALA A 86 -6.82 -9.67 12.14
C ALA A 86 -6.51 -9.26 10.70
N GLU A 87 -7.48 -8.66 10.02
CA GLU A 87 -7.29 -8.14 8.66
C GLU A 87 -6.78 -6.69 8.74
N ALA A 88 -5.69 -6.40 8.04
CA ALA A 88 -5.22 -5.02 7.93
C ALA A 88 -6.28 -4.17 7.19
N PRO A 89 -6.51 -2.91 7.62
CA PRO A 89 -7.54 -2.06 7.01
C PRO A 89 -7.06 -1.52 5.66
N VAL A 90 -7.04 -2.38 4.63
CA VAL A 90 -6.58 -2.03 3.28
C VAL A 90 -7.78 -1.81 2.36
N ARG A 91 -7.86 -0.63 1.74
CA ARG A 91 -8.88 -0.29 0.74
C ARG A 91 -8.27 -0.15 -0.65
N VAL A 92 -8.78 -0.90 -1.61
CA VAL A 92 -8.48 -0.73 -3.04
C VAL A 92 -9.45 0.28 -3.66
N SER A 93 -8.92 1.29 -4.34
CA SER A 93 -9.71 2.39 -4.91
C SER A 93 -10.70 1.93 -5.98
N ASP A 94 -11.79 2.68 -6.13
CA ASP A 94 -12.81 2.40 -7.13
C ASP A 94 -12.24 2.56 -8.55
N SER A 95 -11.25 3.43 -8.72
CA SER A 95 -10.53 3.62 -9.98
C SER A 95 -9.79 2.34 -10.41
N ILE A 96 -9.12 1.64 -9.47
CA ILE A 96 -8.50 0.34 -9.74
C ILE A 96 -9.56 -0.72 -10.07
N ARG A 97 -10.67 -0.75 -9.32
CA ARG A 97 -11.77 -1.72 -9.53
C ARG A 97 -12.41 -1.54 -10.91
N ARG A 98 -12.67 -0.30 -11.32
CA ARG A 98 -13.16 0.04 -12.67
C ARG A 98 -12.19 -0.43 -13.74
N LEU A 99 -10.89 -0.12 -13.59
CA LEU A 99 -9.87 -0.56 -14.55
C LEU A 99 -9.79 -2.09 -14.65
N ALA A 100 -9.92 -2.81 -13.54
CA ALA A 100 -9.97 -4.27 -13.54
C ALA A 100 -11.18 -4.78 -14.32
N HIS A 101 -12.36 -4.22 -14.06
CA HIS A 101 -13.59 -4.59 -14.77
C HIS A 101 -13.48 -4.29 -16.27
N GLU A 102 -13.01 -3.11 -16.67
CA GLU A 102 -12.81 -2.77 -18.08
C GLU A 102 -11.87 -3.74 -18.79
N LEU A 103 -10.76 -4.13 -18.14
CA LEU A 103 -9.85 -5.10 -18.70
C LEU A 103 -10.46 -6.51 -18.77
N ASP A 104 -11.39 -6.84 -17.89
CA ASP A 104 -12.13 -8.09 -17.91
C ASP A 104 -13.18 -8.13 -19.05
N GLN A 105 -13.76 -6.99 -19.43
CA GLN A 105 -14.79 -6.87 -20.48
C GLN A 105 -14.26 -6.65 -21.91
N ARG A 106 -13.01 -6.17 -22.08
CA ARG A 106 -12.41 -5.89 -23.40
C ARG A 106 -11.91 -7.14 -24.14
N GLN A 107 -12.43 -8.31 -23.76
CA GLN A 107 -12.08 -9.60 -24.34
C GLN A 107 -13.33 -10.38 -24.70
#